data_AF-A0A496WBP2-F1
#
_entry.id   AF-A0A496WBP2-F1
#
_cell.length_a   1.000
_cell.length_b   1.000
_cell.length_c   1.000
_cell.angle_alpha   90.00
_cell.angle_beta   90.00
_cell.angle_gamma   90.00
#
_symmetry.space_group_name_H-M   'P 1'
#
loop_
_entity.id
_entity.type
_entity.pdbx_description
1 polymer ?
#
loop_
_entity_poly.entity_id
_entity_poly.type
_entity_poly.pdbx_seq_one_letter_code
_entity_poly.pdbx_strand_id
1 'polypeptide(L)'
;MNILLLLGALLALFYIIARHQFPFRKLALASALFLLVFTLAGGFNLFWGLLFWSTLLVPAMLLGIPQLRHSLLSRPLLRRIRKILPPMSATERDAIEAGSVWWEAELFRGAPDWQLLQGYRLPVLSAQEQAFIDGPVDELCAMI
;
A
#
# COMPACT_ATOMS: atom_id res chain seq x y z
N MET A 1 -37.90 9.65 5.87
CA MET A 1 -37.69 8.33 5.24
C MET A 1 -36.52 8.34 4.23
N ASN A 2 -36.48 9.28 3.27
CA ASN A 2 -35.45 9.27 2.20
C ASN A 2 -34.01 9.54 2.67
N ILE A 3 -33.79 10.38 3.68
CA ILE A 3 -32.43 10.75 4.12
C ILE A 3 -31.72 9.58 4.83
N LEU A 4 -32.44 8.81 5.65
CA LEU A 4 -31.88 7.64 6.34
C LEU A 4 -31.55 6.51 5.35
N LEU A 5 -32.39 6.31 4.33
CA LEU A 5 -32.13 5.35 3.26
C LEU A 5 -30.91 5.75 2.41
N LEU A 6 -30.76 7.03 2.09
CA LEU A 6 -29.59 7.55 1.37
C LEU A 6 -28.30 7.40 2.18
N LEU A 7 -28.34 7.69 3.49
CA LEU A 7 -27.19 7.48 4.39
C LEU A 7 -26.80 6.01 4.48
N GLY A 8 -27.78 5.11 4.63
CA GLY A 8 -27.53 3.67 4.65
C GLY A 8 -26.92 3.15 3.33
N ALA A 9 -27.42 3.62 2.19
CA ALA A 9 -26.89 3.25 0.88
C ALA A 9 -25.45 3.76 0.65
N LEU A 10 -25.15 4.98 1.09
CA LEU A 10 -23.79 5.56 1.03
C LEU A 10 -22.81 4.79 1.90
N LEU A 11 -23.20 4.41 3.12
CA LEU A 11 -22.37 3.61 4.02
C LEU A 11 -22.15 2.20 3.49
N ALA A 12 -23.18 1.56 2.91
CA ALA A 12 -23.06 0.25 2.27
C ALA A 12 -22.12 0.31 1.05
N LEU A 13 -22.26 1.33 0.20
CA LEU A 13 -21.37 1.54 -0.94
C LEU A 13 -19.92 1.75 -0.49
N PHE A 14 -19.70 2.60 0.52
CA PHE A 14 -18.39 2.85 1.10
C PHE A 14 -17.79 1.57 1.69
N TYR A 15 -18.58 0.78 2.42
CA TYR A 15 -18.17 -0.50 2.97
C TYR A 15 -17.77 -1.51 1.89
N ILE A 16 -18.54 -1.59 0.81
CA ILE A 16 -18.23 -2.47 -0.34
C ILE A 16 -16.94 -2.03 -1.05
N ILE A 17 -16.75 -0.72 -1.26
CA ILE A 17 -15.52 -0.16 -1.84
C ILE A 17 -14.31 -0.38 -0.92
N ALA A 18 -14.50 -0.27 0.40
CA ALA A 18 -13.42 -0.49 1.36
C ALA A 18 -13.01 -1.97 1.45
N ARG A 19 -13.96 -2.91 1.33
CA ARG A 19 -13.67 -4.35 1.34
C ARG A 19 -13.10 -4.86 0.02
N HIS A 20 -13.58 -4.35 -1.10
CA HIS A 20 -13.03 -4.70 -2.40
C HIS A 20 -11.94 -3.70 -2.76
N GLN A 21 -10.68 -4.11 -2.61
CA GLN A 21 -9.52 -3.42 -3.17
C GLN A 21 -9.61 -3.43 -4.71
N PHE A 22 -10.50 -2.63 -5.29
CA PHE A 22 -10.69 -2.57 -6.72
C PHE A 22 -9.40 -2.04 -7.33
N PRO A 23 -8.74 -2.80 -8.22
CA PRO A 23 -7.57 -2.29 -8.91
C PRO A 23 -8.00 -1.02 -9.65
N PHE A 24 -7.12 -0.01 -9.63
CA PHE A 24 -7.38 1.32 -10.20
C PHE A 24 -8.01 1.28 -11.61
N ARG A 25 -7.63 0.29 -12.42
CA ARG A 25 -8.20 0.05 -13.76
C ARG A 25 -9.69 -0.29 -13.75
N LYS A 26 -10.15 -1.13 -12.83
CA LYS A 26 -11.58 -1.48 -12.71
C LYS A 26 -12.40 -0.28 -12.25
N LEU A 27 -11.88 0.51 -11.31
CA LEU A 27 -12.52 1.73 -10.85
C LEU A 27 -12.63 2.78 -11.98
N ALA A 28 -11.54 2.99 -12.73
CA ALA A 28 -11.52 3.90 -13.87
C ALA A 28 -12.47 3.48 -15.00
N LEU A 29 -12.60 2.16 -15.25
CA LEU A 29 -13.57 1.63 -16.21
C LEU A 29 -15.01 1.83 -15.75
N ALA A 30 -15.30 1.58 -14.48
CA ALA A 30 -16.64 1.76 -13.92
C ALA A 30 -17.08 3.23 -13.96
N SER A 31 -16.19 4.16 -13.60
CA SER A 31 -16.47 5.60 -13.67
C SER A 31 -16.60 6.10 -15.11
N ALA A 32 -15.78 5.60 -16.04
CA ALA A 32 -15.91 5.94 -17.47
C ALA A 32 -17.24 5.45 -18.05
N LEU A 33 -17.67 4.23 -17.70
CA LEU A 33 -18.95 3.67 -18.15
C LEU A 33 -20.12 4.49 -17.61
N PHE A 34 -20.10 4.83 -16.32
CA PHE A 34 -21.12 5.68 -15.71
C PHE A 34 -21.21 7.04 -16.41
N LEU A 35 -20.07 7.68 -16.65
CA LEU A 35 -20.00 8.98 -17.31
C LEU A 35 -20.49 8.92 -18.76
N LEU A 36 -20.21 7.83 -19.48
CA LEU A 36 -20.69 7.59 -20.83
C LEU A 36 -22.22 7.46 -20.88
N VAL A 37 -22.80 6.65 -19.99
CA VAL A 37 -24.27 6.49 -19.90
C VAL A 37 -24.93 7.82 -19.57
N PHE A 38 -24.37 8.59 -18.64
CA PHE A 38 -24.88 9.90 -18.27
C PHE A 38 -24.77 10.92 -19.41
N THR A 39 -23.70 10.86 -20.21
CA THR A 39 -23.53 11.72 -21.39
C THR A 39 -24.56 11.38 -22.48
N LEU A 40 -24.82 10.09 -22.73
CA LEU A 40 -25.83 9.64 -23.71
C LEU A 40 -27.26 9.97 -23.28
N ALA A 41 -27.53 10.02 -21.97
CA ALA A 41 -28.82 10.45 -21.43
C ALA A 41 -29.06 11.98 -21.55
N GLY A 42 -28.13 12.72 -22.16
CA GLY A 42 -28.25 14.17 -22.36
C GLY A 42 -27.92 15.00 -21.11
N GLY A 43 -27.21 14.43 -20.13
CA GLY A 43 -26.95 15.08 -18.85
C GLY A 43 -26.02 16.30 -18.91
N PHE A 44 -25.22 16.48 -19.97
CA PHE A 44 -24.27 17.59 -20.10
C PHE A 44 -24.28 18.24 -21.48
N ASN A 45 -24.03 19.55 -21.51
CA ASN A 45 -23.61 20.26 -22.72
C ASN A 45 -22.17 19.88 -23.11
N LEU A 46 -21.82 20.06 -24.38
CA LEU A 46 -20.51 19.66 -24.95
C LEU A 46 -19.30 20.15 -24.13
N PHE A 47 -19.33 21.40 -23.68
CA PHE A 47 -18.26 21.98 -22.85
C PHE A 47 -18.07 21.22 -21.53
N TRP A 48 -19.15 20.98 -20.78
CA TRP A 48 -19.12 20.27 -19.50
C TRP A 48 -18.75 18.79 -19.69
N GLY A 49 -19.24 18.16 -20.77
CA GLY A 49 -18.85 16.80 -21.13
C GLY A 49 -17.33 16.66 -21.32
N LEU A 50 -16.71 17.56 -22.09
CA LEU A 50 -15.27 17.57 -22.32
C LEU A 50 -14.47 17.79 -21.01
N LEU A 51 -14.95 18.65 -20.13
CA LEU A 51 -14.32 18.89 -18.83
C LEU A 51 -14.31 17.63 -17.96
N PHE A 52 -15.45 16.95 -17.82
CA PHE A 52 -15.54 15.74 -16.99
C PHE A 52 -14.77 14.56 -17.60
N TRP A 53 -14.86 14.37 -18.92
CA TRP A 53 -14.08 13.36 -19.62
C TRP A 53 -12.57 13.60 -19.50
N SER A 54 -12.10 14.83 -19.64
CA SER A 54 -10.66 15.14 -19.50
C SER A 54 -10.17 14.93 -18.07
N THR A 55 -10.96 15.37 -17.07
CA THR A 55 -10.66 15.16 -15.64
C THR A 55 -10.59 13.67 -15.27
N LEU A 56 -11.33 12.81 -15.97
CA LEU A 56 -11.28 11.36 -15.77
C LEU A 56 -10.13 10.71 -16.55
N LEU A 57 -9.99 11.03 -17.84
CA LEU A 57 -9.04 10.38 -18.74
C LEU A 57 -7.59 10.74 -18.41
N VAL A 58 -7.29 11.99 -18.04
CA VAL A 58 -5.92 12.41 -17.76
C VAL A 58 -5.32 11.65 -16.57
N PRO A 59 -5.95 11.60 -15.38
CA PRO A 59 -5.45 10.78 -14.28
C PRO A 59 -5.51 9.28 -14.57
N ALA A 60 -6.56 8.81 -15.25
CA ALA A 60 -6.68 7.39 -15.61
C ALA A 60 -5.53 6.92 -16.51
N MET A 61 -5.13 7.75 -17.47
CA MET A 61 -4.00 7.47 -18.35
C MET A 61 -2.66 7.59 -17.60
N LEU A 62 -2.48 8.68 -16.83
CA LEU A 62 -1.26 8.94 -16.06
C LEU A 62 -0.97 7.82 -15.05
N LEU A 63 -1.99 7.35 -14.33
CA LEU A 63 -1.85 6.36 -13.25
C LEU A 63 -2.05 4.93 -13.73
N GLY A 64 -2.84 4.70 -14.79
CA GLY A 64 -3.18 3.38 -15.31
C GLY A 64 -2.09 2.74 -16.18
N ILE A 65 -1.27 3.57 -16.85
CA ILE A 65 -0.14 3.14 -17.67
C ILE A 65 1.14 3.16 -16.81
N PRO A 66 1.72 1.98 -16.48
CA PRO A 66 2.87 1.92 -15.60
C PRO A 66 4.06 2.75 -16.10
N GLN A 67 4.35 2.72 -17.40
CA GLN A 67 5.49 3.43 -17.99
C GLN A 67 5.38 4.95 -17.74
N LEU A 68 4.19 5.51 -17.93
CA LEU A 68 3.92 6.94 -17.76
C LEU A 68 3.94 7.33 -16.28
N ARG A 69 3.31 6.51 -15.42
CA ARG A 69 3.34 6.67 -13.96
C ARG A 69 4.77 6.66 -13.43
N HIS A 70 5.58 5.69 -13.86
CA HIS A 70 6.96 5.56 -13.37
C HIS A 70 7.83 6.73 -13.83
N SER A 71 7.70 7.19 -15.08
CA SER A 71 8.53 8.29 -15.61
C SER A 71 8.14 9.66 -15.04
N LEU A 72 6.85 9.98 -14.97
CA LEU A 72 6.35 11.30 -14.60
C LEU A 72 6.06 11.48 -13.12
N LEU A 73 5.73 10.41 -12.39
CA LEU A 73 5.29 10.49 -10.99
C LEU A 73 6.28 9.79 -10.06
N SER A 74 6.48 8.48 -10.22
CA SER A 74 7.21 7.68 -9.22
C SER A 74 8.71 8.01 -9.18
N ARG A 75 9.40 8.10 -10.33
CA ARG A 75 10.84 8.40 -10.38
C ARG A 75 11.19 9.79 -9.83
N PRO A 76 10.53 10.90 -10.21
CA PRO A 76 10.86 12.20 -9.65
C PRO A 76 10.53 12.29 -8.16
N LEU A 77 9.44 11.67 -7.72
CA LEU A 77 9.09 11.59 -6.30
C LEU A 77 10.16 10.82 -5.51
N LEU A 78 10.56 9.64 -5.99
CA LEU A 78 11.62 8.85 -5.37
C LEU A 78 12.94 9.61 -5.29
N ARG A 79 13.31 10.37 -6.35
CA ARG A 79 14.51 11.23 -6.33
C ARG A 79 14.44 12.30 -5.25
N ARG A 80 13.28 12.89 -4.98
CA ARG A 80 13.10 13.87 -3.90
C ARG A 80 13.19 13.20 -2.53
N ILE A 81 12.49 12.08 -2.34
CA ILE A 81 12.51 11.32 -1.09
C ILE A 81 13.95 10.87 -0.74
N ARG A 82 14.71 10.40 -1.74
CA ARG A 82 16.12 10.00 -1.54
C ARG A 82 17.03 11.12 -1.05
N LYS A 83 16.71 12.39 -1.33
CA LYS A 83 17.49 13.53 -0.85
C LYS A 83 17.22 13.85 0.62
N ILE A 84 16.05 13.47 1.12
CA ILE A 84 15.62 13.72 2.49
C ILE A 84 16.06 12.56 3.39
N LEU A 85 16.10 11.34 2.85
CA LEU A 85 16.57 10.17 3.58
C LEU A 85 18.06 10.32 3.93
N PRO A 86 18.44 10.24 5.22
CA PRO A 86 19.83 10.25 5.61
C PRO A 86 20.54 9.03 5.02
N PRO A 87 21.86 9.13 4.76
CA PRO A 87 22.64 7.94 4.43
C PRO A 87 22.56 6.96 5.60
N MET A 88 22.37 5.68 5.27
CA MET A 88 22.38 4.59 6.23
C MET A 88 23.67 4.63 7.06
N SER A 89 23.54 4.62 8.38
CA SER A 89 24.70 4.60 9.28
C SER A 89 25.47 3.28 9.15
N ALA A 90 26.75 3.28 9.52
CA ALA A 90 27.56 2.06 9.48
C ALA A 90 26.95 0.96 10.37
N THR A 91 26.49 1.32 11.56
CA THR A 91 25.85 0.39 12.50
C THR A 91 24.51 -0.14 12.02
N GLU A 92 23.67 0.68 11.36
CA GLU A 92 22.43 0.19 10.73
C GLU A 92 22.71 -0.76 9.57
N ARG A 93 23.78 -0.49 8.79
CA ARG A 93 24.19 -1.37 7.70
C ARG A 93 24.66 -2.70 8.23
N ASP A 94 25.53 -2.68 9.23
CA ASP A 94 26.03 -3.91 9.87
C ASP A 94 24.86 -4.70 10.48
N ALA A 95 23.86 -4.04 11.09
CA ALA A 95 22.67 -4.71 11.61
C ALA A 95 21.80 -5.36 10.52
N ILE A 96 21.63 -4.70 9.37
CA ILE A 96 20.85 -5.22 8.24
C ILE A 96 21.61 -6.32 7.48
N GLU A 97 22.93 -6.25 7.39
CA GLU A 97 23.78 -7.26 6.74
C GLU A 97 24.04 -8.48 7.65
N ALA A 98 24.13 -8.28 8.98
CA ALA A 98 24.28 -9.36 9.95
C ALA A 98 22.97 -10.12 10.21
N GLY A 99 21.82 -9.48 10.01
CA GLY A 99 20.52 -10.14 10.05
C GLY A 99 20.15 -10.76 8.72
N SER A 100 19.54 -11.96 8.73
CA SER A 100 18.66 -12.33 7.62
C SER A 100 17.43 -11.43 7.68
N VAL A 101 16.88 -11.02 6.53
CA VAL A 101 15.61 -10.29 6.50
C VAL A 101 14.49 -11.33 6.60
N TRP A 102 13.76 -11.38 7.72
CA TRP A 102 12.73 -12.40 7.97
C TRP A 102 11.38 -11.93 7.41
N TRP A 103 10.48 -11.48 8.30
CA TRP A 103 9.12 -11.09 7.95
C TRP A 103 9.05 -9.64 7.46
N GLU A 104 10.04 -8.82 7.84
CA GLU A 104 10.15 -7.41 7.46
C GLU A 104 10.39 -7.26 5.95
N ALA A 105 11.07 -8.21 5.33
CA ALA A 105 11.27 -8.24 3.88
C ALA A 105 9.94 -8.25 3.12
N GLU A 106 9.00 -9.08 3.56
CA GLU A 106 7.67 -9.16 2.95
C GLU A 106 6.91 -7.85 3.11
N LEU A 107 7.03 -7.20 4.27
CA LEU A 107 6.43 -5.89 4.52
C LEU A 107 7.03 -4.80 3.61
N PHE A 108 8.35 -4.75 3.49
CA PHE A 108 9.06 -3.73 2.71
C PHE A 108 8.96 -3.91 1.20
N ARG A 109 8.58 -5.10 0.71
CA ARG A 109 8.30 -5.36 -0.71
C ARG A 109 7.02 -4.68 -1.21
N GLY A 110 6.14 -4.25 -0.31
CA GLY A 110 4.90 -3.52 -0.64
C GLY A 110 3.75 -4.40 -1.17
N ALA A 111 3.99 -5.70 -1.36
CA ALA A 111 2.97 -6.70 -1.69
C ALA A 111 3.21 -7.98 -0.85
N PRO A 112 3.03 -7.91 0.49
CA PRO A 112 3.36 -9.02 1.39
C PRO A 112 2.47 -10.25 1.12
N ASP A 113 3.08 -11.44 1.17
CA ASP A 113 2.34 -12.70 1.22
C ASP A 113 1.81 -12.96 2.64
N TRP A 114 0.53 -12.68 2.84
CA TRP A 114 -0.13 -12.87 4.13
C TRP A 114 -0.22 -14.32 4.59
N GLN A 115 -0.28 -15.29 3.67
CA GLN A 115 -0.30 -16.70 4.04
C GLN A 115 1.05 -17.13 4.62
N LEU A 116 2.14 -16.65 4.01
CA LEU A 116 3.49 -16.86 4.51
C LEU A 116 3.68 -16.20 5.89
N LEU A 117 3.25 -14.95 6.04
CA LEU A 117 3.36 -14.22 7.32
C LEU A 117 2.59 -14.92 8.46
N GLN A 118 1.39 -15.43 8.18
CA GLN A 118 0.58 -16.19 9.16
C GLN A 118 1.17 -17.58 9.47
N GLY A 119 1.98 -18.11 8.56
CA GLY A 119 2.64 -19.40 8.71
C GLY A 119 3.92 -19.36 9.56
N TYR A 120 4.44 -18.18 9.90
CA TYR A 120 5.61 -18.08 10.76
C TYR A 120 5.32 -18.63 12.16
N ARG A 121 6.15 -19.58 12.59
CA ARG A 121 6.07 -20.14 13.95
C ARG A 121 6.84 -19.26 14.91
N LEU A 122 6.34 -19.18 16.14
CA LEU A 122 7.09 -18.56 17.23
C LEU A 122 8.43 -19.31 17.38
N PRO A 123 9.58 -18.62 17.34
CA PRO A 123 10.85 -19.26 17.64
C PRO A 123 10.81 -19.72 19.11
N VAL A 124 11.10 -21.00 19.33
CA VAL A 124 11.21 -21.59 20.67
C VAL A 124 12.67 -21.93 20.87
N LEU A 125 13.26 -21.42 21.95
CA LEU A 125 14.64 -21.72 22.30
C LEU A 125 14.74 -23.21 22.64
N SER A 126 15.79 -23.85 22.15
CA SER A 126 16.17 -25.18 22.61
C SER A 126 16.53 -25.12 24.10
N ALA A 127 16.47 -26.26 24.79
CA ALA A 127 16.85 -26.33 26.20
C ALA A 127 18.27 -25.83 26.46
N GLN A 128 19.19 -26.03 25.51
CA GLN A 128 20.56 -25.54 25.60
C GLN A 128 20.65 -24.03 25.46
N GLU A 129 19.94 -23.45 24.49
CA GLU A 129 19.89 -21.98 24.31
C GLU A 129 19.24 -21.31 25.51
N GLN A 130 18.14 -21.87 26.02
CA GLN A 130 17.47 -21.35 27.21
C GLN A 130 18.39 -21.38 28.44
N ALA A 131 19.10 -22.49 28.68
CA ALA A 131 20.07 -22.59 29.77
C ALA A 131 21.27 -21.64 29.63
N PHE A 132 21.64 -21.29 28.39
CA PHE A 132 22.70 -20.31 28.13
C PHE A 132 22.25 -18.87 28.43
N ILE A 133 21.00 -18.53 28.10
CA ILE A 133 20.41 -17.23 28.43
C ILE A 133 20.25 -17.10 29.95
N ASP A 134 19.64 -18.09 30.61
CA ASP A 134 19.29 -18.05 32.04
C ASP A 134 20.51 -18.17 32.99
N GLY A 135 21.71 -18.42 32.46
CA GLY A 135 22.93 -18.59 33.26
C GLY A 135 24.02 -17.61 32.85
N PRO A 136 24.88 -17.98 31.87
CA PRO A 136 25.99 -17.14 31.41
C PRO A 136 25.62 -15.69 31.07
N VAL A 137 24.47 -15.48 30.41
CA VAL A 137 24.05 -14.13 30.00
C VAL A 137 23.57 -13.32 31.22
N ASP A 138 22.75 -13.91 32.09
CA ASP A 138 22.31 -13.24 33.33
C ASP A 138 23.48 -12.91 34.27
N GLU A 139 24.47 -13.80 34.39
CA GLU A 139 25.69 -13.55 35.16
C GLU A 139 26.49 -12.37 34.58
N LEU A 140 26.66 -12.32 33.26
CA LEU A 140 27.32 -11.21 32.59
C LEU A 140 26.55 -9.89 32.78
N CYS A 141 25.23 -9.90 32.64
CA CYS A 141 24.40 -8.73 32.83
C CYS A 141 24.43 -8.21 34.27
N ALA A 142 24.62 -9.07 35.27
CA ALA A 142 24.78 -8.66 36.67
C ALA A 142 26.14 -7.98 36.96
N MET A 143 27.13 -8.13 36.08
CA MET A 143 28.46 -7.53 36.22
C MET A 143 28.58 -6.13 35.60
N ILE A 144 27.60 -5.70 34.79
CA ILE A 144 27.60 -4.44 34.03
C ILE A 144 26.58 -3.48 34.65
#